data_AF-A0A0L0G8Y0-F1
#
_entry.id   AF-A0A0L0G8Y0-F1
#
_cell.length_a   1.000
_cell.length_b   1.000
_cell.length_c   1.000
_cell.angle_alpha   90.00
_cell.angle_beta   90.00
_cell.angle_gamma   90.00
#
_symmetry.space_group_name_H-M   'P 1'
#
loop_
_entity.id
_entity.type
_entity.pdbx_description
1 polymer ?
#
loop_
_entity_poly.entity_id
_entity_poly.type
_entity_poly.pdbx_seq_one_letter_code
_entity_poly.pdbx_strand_id
1 'polypeptide(L)'
;RWVCDDCGVCASCGKTQPGEGASANMRWKHEYSKGTDTTDPVFLQTLCLACSKLFRSGNFCPICLKVYRNSENLTPMVCCDRCDQWIHIDCDNISEREYKLMSESERAYTCAVCRGDVPSRV
;
A
#
# COMPACT_ATOMS: atom_id res chain seq x y z
N ARG A 1 -6.45 1.35 -18.59
CA ARG A 1 -5.10 1.87 -18.94
C ARG A 1 -4.28 0.73 -19.55
N TRP A 2 -3.41 1.01 -20.52
CA TRP A 2 -2.45 0.05 -21.09
C TRP A 2 -1.02 0.47 -20.71
N VAL A 3 -0.14 -0.50 -20.45
CA VAL A 3 1.29 -0.31 -20.19
C VAL A 3 2.04 -1.41 -20.95
N CYS A 4 3.07 -1.03 -21.71
CA CYS A 4 3.91 -1.96 -22.47
C CYS A 4 4.76 -2.82 -21.52
N ASP A 5 5.10 -4.05 -21.91
CA ASP A 5 5.86 -4.98 -21.05
C ASP A 5 7.24 -4.41 -20.68
N ASP A 6 7.91 -3.73 -21.60
CA ASP A 6 9.24 -3.13 -21.40
C ASP A 6 9.22 -1.78 -20.65
N CYS A 7 8.07 -1.11 -20.64
CA CYS A 7 7.91 0.26 -20.14
C CYS A 7 7.36 0.28 -18.71
N GLY A 8 6.80 -0.84 -18.25
CA GLY A 8 6.15 -0.91 -16.96
C GLY A 8 7.17 -0.94 -15.82
N VAL A 9 6.82 -0.25 -14.75
CA VAL A 9 7.56 -0.27 -13.49
C VAL A 9 6.57 -0.48 -12.36
N CYS A 10 6.85 -1.44 -11.48
CA CYS A 10 6.04 -1.67 -10.31
C CYS A 10 6.14 -0.46 -9.36
N ALA A 11 5.03 0.24 -9.14
CA ALA A 11 5.00 1.42 -8.27
C ALA A 11 5.41 1.12 -6.82
N SER A 12 5.24 -0.12 -6.36
CA SER A 12 5.60 -0.51 -5.01
C SER A 12 7.04 -0.96 -4.84
N CYS A 13 7.58 -1.81 -5.74
CA CYS A 13 8.90 -2.42 -5.56
C CYS A 13 9.95 -2.02 -6.62
N GLY A 14 9.58 -1.20 -7.60
CA GLY A 14 10.50 -0.71 -8.64
C GLY A 14 10.92 -1.75 -9.69
N LYS A 15 10.52 -3.02 -9.58
CA LYS A 15 10.80 -4.03 -10.62
C LYS A 15 10.25 -3.58 -11.97
N THR A 16 11.05 -3.78 -13.02
CA THR A 16 10.74 -3.48 -14.43
C THR A 16 10.16 -4.68 -15.18
N GLN A 17 9.78 -5.74 -14.46
CA GLN A 17 9.12 -6.91 -15.00
C GLN A 17 7.82 -7.20 -14.23
N PRO A 18 6.74 -7.59 -14.92
CA PRO A 18 5.46 -7.83 -14.28
C PRO A 18 5.45 -9.07 -13.40
N GLY A 19 6.34 -10.04 -13.60
CA GLY A 19 6.46 -11.27 -12.80
C GLY A 19 7.77 -12.01 -13.07
N GLU A 20 7.92 -13.20 -12.48
CA GLU A 20 9.07 -14.08 -12.69
C GLU A 20 8.60 -15.38 -13.37
N GLY A 21 9.37 -15.89 -14.34
CA GLY A 21 9.07 -17.10 -15.12
C GLY A 21 8.74 -16.83 -16.60
N ALA A 22 8.21 -17.84 -17.29
CA ALA A 22 7.82 -17.76 -18.71
C ALA A 22 6.33 -18.10 -18.90
N SER A 23 5.46 -17.53 -18.06
CA SER A 23 4.01 -17.79 -18.12
C SER A 23 3.29 -16.68 -18.89
N ALA A 24 2.33 -17.07 -19.74
CA ALA A 24 1.44 -16.14 -20.47
C ALA A 24 0.61 -15.21 -19.54
N ASN A 25 0.59 -15.45 -18.22
CA ASN A 25 -0.09 -14.61 -17.24
C ASN A 25 0.77 -13.44 -16.70
N MET A 26 1.97 -13.24 -17.24
CA MET A 26 2.94 -12.21 -16.83
C MET A 26 2.63 -10.83 -17.38
N ARG A 27 1.45 -10.30 -17.05
CA ARG A 27 1.03 -8.93 -17.40
C ARG A 27 1.03 -8.03 -16.18
N TRP A 28 1.36 -6.76 -16.40
CA TRP A 28 1.18 -5.69 -15.42
C TRP A 28 -0.25 -5.67 -14.87
N LYS A 29 -0.39 -5.37 -13.58
CA LYS A 29 -1.68 -5.24 -12.91
C LYS A 29 -1.95 -3.78 -12.62
N HIS A 30 -3.16 -3.33 -12.93
CA HIS A 30 -3.62 -1.98 -12.66
C HIS A 30 -4.64 -2.04 -11.53
N GLU A 31 -4.32 -1.41 -10.41
CA GLU A 31 -5.23 -1.31 -9.28
C GLU A 31 -6.02 -0.01 -9.38
N TYR A 32 -7.29 -0.07 -8.97
CA TYR A 32 -8.24 1.03 -9.02
C TYR A 32 -8.89 1.17 -7.64
N SER A 33 -9.39 2.37 -7.32
CA SER A 33 -10.26 2.57 -6.16
C SER A 33 -11.54 1.77 -6.31
N LYS A 34 -12.26 1.53 -5.21
CA LYS A 34 -13.65 1.09 -5.33
C LYS A 34 -14.47 2.22 -5.95
N GLY A 35 -15.21 1.91 -7.00
CA GLY A 35 -16.27 2.79 -7.49
C GLY A 35 -17.46 2.77 -6.54
N THR A 36 -18.33 3.76 -6.67
CA THR A 36 -19.66 3.76 -6.04
C THR A 36 -20.72 3.87 -7.12
N ASP A 37 -22.00 3.77 -6.76
CA ASP A 37 -23.10 3.94 -7.73
C ASP A 37 -23.06 5.30 -8.46
N THR A 38 -22.37 6.30 -7.89
CA THR A 38 -22.26 7.65 -8.43
C THR A 38 -20.87 8.01 -8.94
N THR A 39 -19.86 7.16 -8.73
CA THR A 39 -18.47 7.46 -9.08
C THR A 39 -17.74 6.28 -9.71
N ASP A 40 -17.13 6.54 -10.88
CA ASP A 40 -16.31 5.54 -11.54
C ASP A 40 -15.02 5.22 -10.74
N PRO A 41 -14.55 3.97 -10.77
CA PRO A 41 -13.25 3.60 -10.21
C PRO A 41 -12.10 4.45 -10.76
N VAL A 42 -11.28 5.00 -9.86
CA VAL A 42 -10.13 5.82 -10.22
C VAL A 42 -8.87 4.97 -10.24
N PHE A 43 -8.05 5.10 -11.28
CA PHE A 43 -6.76 4.41 -11.36
C PHE A 43 -5.83 4.82 -10.20
N LEU A 44 -5.24 3.84 -9.53
CA LEU A 44 -4.34 4.06 -8.40
C LEU A 44 -2.88 3.87 -8.78
N GLN A 45 -2.51 2.66 -9.23
CA GLN A 45 -1.13 2.31 -9.51
C GLN A 45 -0.99 1.09 -10.41
N THR A 46 0.19 0.93 -11.00
CA THR A 46 0.59 -0.26 -11.74
C THR A 46 1.54 -1.09 -10.89
N LEU A 47 1.27 -2.39 -10.76
CA LEU A 47 2.01 -3.32 -9.91
C LEU A 47 2.42 -4.57 -10.69
N CYS A 48 3.55 -5.17 -10.28
CA CYS A 48 3.87 -6.54 -10.64
C CYS A 48 2.88 -7.52 -9.97
N LEU A 49 2.79 -8.75 -10.45
CA LEU A 49 1.89 -9.80 -9.97
C LEU A 49 2.01 -10.02 -8.45
N ALA A 50 3.24 -10.09 -7.93
CA ALA A 50 3.48 -10.32 -6.52
C ALA A 50 2.97 -9.16 -5.65
N CYS A 51 3.20 -7.90 -6.07
CA CYS A 51 2.72 -6.74 -5.33
C CYS A 51 1.20 -6.59 -5.45
N SER A 52 0.63 -6.82 -6.63
CA SER A 52 -0.84 -6.81 -6.82
C SER A 52 -1.55 -7.79 -5.89
N LYS A 53 -0.99 -9.00 -5.70
CA LYS A 53 -1.54 -9.98 -4.75
C LYS A 53 -1.57 -9.45 -3.31
N LEU A 54 -0.48 -8.83 -2.85
CA LEU A 54 -0.40 -8.23 -1.52
C LEU A 54 -1.34 -7.03 -1.36
N PHE A 55 -1.44 -6.19 -2.39
CA PHE A 55 -2.33 -5.03 -2.39
C PHE A 55 -3.79 -5.47 -2.21
N ARG A 56 -4.23 -6.46 -2.99
CA ARG A 56 -5.60 -6.99 -2.93
C ARG A 56 -5.91 -7.75 -1.64
N SER A 57 -4.90 -8.27 -0.95
CA SER A 57 -5.08 -8.89 0.37
C SER A 57 -5.04 -7.89 1.53
N GLY A 58 -4.95 -6.59 1.26
CA GLY A 58 -4.90 -5.56 2.30
C GLY A 58 -3.52 -5.32 2.92
N ASN A 59 -2.45 -5.88 2.34
CA ASN A 59 -1.09 -5.74 2.85
C ASN A 59 -0.37 -4.55 2.21
N PHE A 60 -0.88 -3.34 2.45
CA PHE A 60 -0.29 -2.09 1.95
C PHE A 60 -0.55 -0.92 2.89
N CYS A 61 0.32 0.09 2.84
CA CYS A 61 0.07 1.35 3.53
C CYS A 61 -1.00 2.16 2.75
N PRO A 62 -2.17 2.49 3.33
CA PRO A 62 -3.24 3.19 2.63
C PRO A 62 -2.91 4.64 2.25
N ILE A 63 -1.84 5.22 2.81
CA ILE A 63 -1.39 6.58 2.48
C ILE A 63 -0.56 6.58 1.19
N CYS A 64 0.50 5.76 1.13
CA CYS A 64 1.42 5.74 -0.01
C CYS A 64 1.13 4.61 -1.03
N LEU A 65 0.21 3.71 -0.70
CA LEU A 65 -0.21 2.54 -1.49
C LEU A 65 0.89 1.49 -1.75
N LYS A 66 2.07 1.62 -1.12
CA LYS A 66 3.13 0.61 -1.19
C LYS A 66 2.76 -0.60 -0.36
N VAL A 67 2.98 -1.78 -0.92
CA VAL A 67 2.78 -3.06 -0.23
C VAL A 67 3.92 -3.33 0.74
N TYR A 68 3.60 -3.94 1.87
CA TYR A 68 4.58 -4.45 2.83
C TYR A 68 4.61 -5.97 2.81
N ARG A 69 5.72 -6.55 3.27
CA ARG A 69 5.93 -8.00 3.38
C ARG A 69 6.34 -8.32 4.81
N ASN A 70 5.81 -9.41 5.36
CA ASN A 70 6.18 -9.88 6.69
C ASN A 70 7.68 -10.19 6.85
N SER A 71 8.42 -10.34 5.75
CA SER A 71 9.86 -10.64 5.75
C SER A 71 10.75 -9.39 5.70
N GLU A 72 10.21 -8.20 5.43
CA GLU A 72 10.99 -6.96 5.33
C GLU A 72 10.74 -6.08 6.56
N ASN A 73 11.29 -6.53 7.71
CA ASN A 73 11.27 -5.84 9.01
C ASN A 73 12.05 -4.50 9.05
N LEU A 74 12.32 -3.88 7.90
CA LEU A 74 13.22 -2.73 7.82
C LEU A 74 12.49 -1.38 7.88
N THR A 75 11.22 -1.29 7.46
CA THR A 75 10.50 -0.03 7.51
C THR A 75 9.59 -0.01 8.74
N PRO A 76 9.77 0.92 9.69
CA PRO A 76 8.91 1.00 10.87
C PRO A 76 7.46 1.33 10.49
N MET A 77 6.53 0.59 11.09
CA MET A 77 5.10 0.70 10.82
C MET A 77 4.29 0.58 12.10
N VAL A 78 3.13 1.24 12.13
CA VAL A 78 2.18 1.19 13.25
C VAL A 78 0.80 0.74 12.75
N CYS A 79 0.11 -0.08 13.53
CA CYS A 79 -1.23 -0.58 13.23
C CYS A 79 -2.29 0.40 13.76
N CYS A 80 -3.21 0.84 12.91
CA CYS A 80 -4.33 1.69 13.32
C CYS A 80 -5.40 0.88 14.08
N ASP A 81 -5.72 1.28 15.31
CA ASP A 81 -6.71 0.60 16.16
C ASP A 81 -8.16 0.70 15.68
N ARG A 82 -8.43 1.51 14.63
CA ARG A 82 -9.77 1.67 14.06
C ARG A 82 -10.03 0.83 12.81
N CYS A 83 -9.00 0.53 12.02
CA CYS A 83 -9.16 -0.11 10.72
C CYS A 83 -8.19 -1.25 10.45
N ASP A 84 -7.34 -1.58 11.43
CA ASP A 84 -6.36 -2.67 11.38
C ASP A 84 -5.38 -2.59 10.20
N GLN A 85 -5.23 -1.39 9.61
CA GLN A 85 -4.27 -1.12 8.54
C GLN A 85 -2.95 -0.64 9.12
N TRP A 86 -1.86 -1.08 8.49
CA TRP A 86 -0.50 -0.71 8.89
C TRP A 86 -0.01 0.49 8.09
N ILE A 87 0.50 1.49 8.81
CA ILE A 87 0.96 2.76 8.26
C ILE A 87 2.46 2.87 8.48
N HIS A 88 3.23 3.23 7.45
CA HIS A 88 4.63 3.63 7.66
C HIS A 88 4.67 4.87 8.53
N ILE A 89 5.54 4.93 9.55
CA ILE A 89 5.58 6.07 10.47
C ILE A 89 5.81 7.40 9.73
N ASP A 90 6.64 7.39 8.68
CA ASP A 90 6.91 8.57 7.84
C ASP A 90 5.68 9.03 7.05
N CYS A 91 4.78 8.11 6.69
CA CYS A 91 3.57 8.45 5.95
C CYS A 91 2.55 9.22 6.82
N ASP A 92 2.66 9.14 8.14
CA ASP A 92 1.81 9.87 9.08
C ASP A 92 2.61 10.83 9.98
N ASN A 93 3.82 11.19 9.56
CA ASN A 93 4.74 12.10 10.27
C ASN A 93 4.98 11.72 11.75
N ILE A 94 5.00 10.42 12.06
CA ILE A 94 5.29 9.93 13.41
C ILE A 94 6.80 9.87 13.57
N SER A 95 7.34 10.62 14.52
CA SER A 95 8.77 10.60 14.80
C SER A 95 9.21 9.25 15.41
N GLU A 96 10.49 8.90 15.26
CA GLU A 96 11.04 7.70 15.93
C GLU A 96 10.82 7.71 17.45
N ARG A 97 10.83 8.91 18.07
CA ARG A 97 10.58 9.06 19.49
C ARG A 97 9.13 8.68 19.84
N GLU A 98 8.18 9.19 19.08
CA GLU A 98 6.76 8.85 19.26
C GLU A 98 6.50 7.37 19.00
N TYR A 99 7.10 6.81 17.94
CA TYR A 99 7.00 5.39 17.62
C TYR A 99 7.52 4.50 18.77
N LYS A 100 8.67 4.85 19.36
CA LYS A 100 9.20 4.14 20.55
C LYS A 100 8.25 4.27 21.74
N LEU A 101 7.74 5.47 22.03
CA LEU A 101 6.78 5.66 23.12
C LEU A 101 5.47 4.89 22.92
N MET A 102 5.00 4.74 21.68
CA MET A 102 3.83 3.89 21.36
C MET A 102 4.12 2.40 21.59
N SER A 103 5.36 1.95 21.46
CA SER A 103 5.73 0.57 21.80
C SER A 103 5.81 0.32 23.31
N GLU A 104 6.08 1.37 24.09
CA GLU A 104 6.20 1.33 25.56
C GLU A 104 4.88 1.64 26.28
N SER A 105 3.94 2.30 25.61
CA SER A 105 2.64 2.71 26.16
C SER A 105 1.50 2.12 25.35
N GLU A 106 0.45 1.64 26.01
CA GLU A 106 -0.78 1.13 25.36
C GLU A 106 -1.64 2.26 24.75
N ARG A 107 -1.00 3.30 24.20
CA ARG A 107 -1.71 4.41 23.56
C ARG A 107 -2.29 3.95 22.24
N ALA A 108 -3.59 4.12 22.10
CA ALA A 108 -4.26 3.89 20.83
C ALA A 108 -3.76 4.86 19.75
N TYR A 109 -3.49 4.33 18.57
CA TYR A 109 -3.14 5.05 17.36
C TYR A 109 -4.30 5.01 16.36
N THR A 110 -4.64 6.18 15.82
CA THR A 110 -5.62 6.33 14.73
C THR A 110 -4.94 7.00 13.55
N CYS A 111 -4.92 6.36 12.38
CA CYS A 111 -4.21 6.86 11.19
C CYS A 111 -4.87 8.08 10.54
N ALA A 112 -4.09 8.82 9.73
CA ALA A 112 -4.56 9.98 8.97
C ALA A 112 -5.86 9.77 8.18
N VAL A 113 -6.04 8.56 7.62
CA VAL A 113 -7.28 8.21 6.88
C VAL A 113 -8.48 8.16 7.82
N CYS A 114 -8.34 7.53 8.98
CA CYS A 114 -9.41 7.44 9.98
C CYS A 114 -9.65 8.75 10.74
N ARG A 115 -8.64 9.65 10.79
CA ARG A 115 -8.80 11.02 11.32
C ARG A 115 -9.49 11.96 10.32
N GLY A 116 -9.46 11.63 9.03
CA GLY A 116 -10.01 12.47 7.96
C GLY A 116 -9.00 13.47 7.36
N ASP A 117 -7.72 13.37 7.74
CA ASP A 117 -6.64 14.23 7.24
C ASP A 117 -6.29 13.90 5.78
N VAL A 118 -6.49 12.64 5.37
CA VAL A 118 -6.23 12.13 4.03
C VAL A 118 -7.43 11.29 3.56
N PRO A 119 -7.92 11.44 2.32
CA PRO A 119 -9.02 10.62 1.83
C PRO A 119 -8.61 9.15 1.64
N SER A 120 -9.52 8.22 1.94
CA SER A 120 -9.34 6.82 1.53
C SER A 120 -9.29 6.74 0.00
N ARG A 121 -8.30 6.01 -0.51
CA ARG A 121 -8.12 5.79 -1.97
C ARG A 121 -8.61 4.42 -2.41
N VAL A 122 -9.06 3.58 -1.47
CA VAL A 122 -9.42 2.16 -1.63
C VAL A 122 -10.79 1.86 -1.07
#